data_AF-A0A4Z2I2E9-F1
#
_entry.id   AF-A0A4Z2I2E9-F1
#
_cell.length_a   1.000
_cell.length_b   1.000
_cell.length_c   1.000
_cell.angle_alpha   90.00
_cell.angle_beta   90.00
_cell.angle_gamma   90.00
#
_symmetry.space_group_name_H-M   'P 1'
#
loop_
_entity.id
_entity.type
_entity.pdbx_description
1 polymer ?
#
loop_
_entity_poly.entity_id
_entity_poly.type
_entity_poly.pdbx_seq_one_letter_code
_entity_poly.pdbx_strand_id
1 'polypeptide(L)'
;MGNQLDRITHLNYSELPTGDPSGLEKDELRVGVAYFFSDEEEEVDDRTPSDCGFTKEHSPAEEGPFSVSEVEYSAFCSQECIFSKLRENEDLNVYSAKTLLTMCKPGDLLELVATAQAPHWAIYEQDDRVIHLHKGEIRKDSLLEISNGRHGRIVNNRYRYRPLPPDLVMQNAAGHLGLSSEEICWTNAESFAAWCRFGKREFKAGGEVHSAEQQYFLKVHLSGSGVHTLVFRSLEDMIRERRRVDASGILKELSLVNGGKE
;
A
#
# COMPACT_ATOMS: atom_id res chain seq x y z
N MET A 1 -32.06 73.58 18.51
CA MET A 1 -32.34 72.30 17.84
C MET A 1 -31.03 71.57 17.67
N GLY A 2 -30.93 70.33 18.15
CA GLY A 2 -29.90 69.36 17.76
C GLY A 2 -28.58 69.37 18.55
N ASN A 3 -28.51 68.60 19.63
CA ASN A 3 -27.25 68.04 20.13
C ASN A 3 -26.64 67.14 19.05
N GLN A 4 -25.36 67.31 18.74
CA GLN A 4 -24.61 66.35 17.92
C GLN A 4 -23.33 65.97 18.66
N LEU A 5 -23.38 64.75 19.21
CA LEU A 5 -22.24 64.03 19.77
C LEU A 5 -21.29 63.68 18.62
N ASP A 6 -20.01 64.01 18.76
CA ASP A 6 -18.99 63.37 17.95
C ASP A 6 -17.62 63.37 18.64
N ARG A 7 -17.00 62.18 18.64
CA ARG A 7 -15.59 61.85 18.91
C ARG A 7 -15.16 61.71 20.38
N ILE A 8 -15.36 60.52 20.94
CA ILE A 8 -14.39 59.94 21.89
C ILE A 8 -13.43 59.08 21.08
N THR A 9 -12.24 59.63 20.91
CA THR A 9 -11.08 59.03 20.27
C THR A 9 -10.52 57.88 21.09
N HIS A 10 -10.41 56.72 20.44
CA HIS A 10 -9.37 55.69 20.58
C HIS A 10 -8.46 55.76 21.81
N LEU A 11 -8.68 54.84 22.76
CA LEU A 11 -7.69 54.46 23.75
C LEU A 11 -6.97 53.19 23.32
N ASN A 12 -5.67 53.37 23.13
CA ASN A 12 -4.62 52.43 22.85
C ASN A 12 -4.30 51.62 24.12
N TYR A 13 -4.33 50.29 24.03
CA TYR A 13 -3.59 49.41 24.93
C TYR A 13 -2.74 48.47 24.07
N SER A 14 -1.64 49.03 23.60
CA SER A 14 -0.40 48.30 23.33
C SER A 14 0.15 47.79 24.66
N GLU A 15 0.92 46.70 24.61
CA GLU A 15 1.63 46.06 25.73
C GLU A 15 0.91 44.87 26.40
N LEU A 16 0.63 43.83 25.61
CA LEU A 16 0.81 42.47 26.10
C LEU A 16 2.08 41.91 25.43
N PRO A 17 3.04 41.35 26.18
CA PRO A 17 4.16 40.62 25.60
C PRO A 17 3.63 39.43 24.81
N THR A 18 3.62 39.58 23.49
CA THR A 18 3.39 38.49 22.55
C THR A 18 4.57 37.53 22.67
N GLY A 19 4.30 36.30 23.13
CA GLY A 19 5.27 35.21 23.03
C GLY A 19 5.74 35.06 21.58
N ASP A 20 7.00 34.67 21.43
CA ASP A 20 7.66 34.49 20.13
C ASP A 20 6.93 33.41 19.30
N PRO A 21 6.48 33.69 18.07
CA PRO A 21 5.77 32.73 17.21
C PRO A 21 6.69 31.69 16.55
N SER A 22 7.99 31.68 16.85
CA SER A 22 8.90 30.60 16.45
C SER A 22 8.74 29.41 17.40
N GLY A 23 7.81 28.50 17.10
CA GLY A 23 7.63 27.22 17.80
C GLY A 23 8.81 26.24 17.61
N LEU A 24 10.01 26.65 18.00
CA LEU A 24 11.21 25.83 18.12
C LEU A 24 11.50 25.65 19.60
N GLU A 25 10.64 24.89 20.28
CA GLU A 25 11.03 24.31 21.56
C GLU A 25 12.10 23.24 21.26
N LYS A 26 13.29 23.43 21.84
CA LYS A 26 14.32 22.40 21.89
C LYS A 26 13.71 21.20 22.61
N ASP A 27 13.55 20.11 21.88
CA ASP A 27 13.19 18.82 22.44
C ASP A 27 14.38 18.33 23.28
N GLU A 28 14.41 18.73 24.54
CA GLU A 28 15.33 18.20 25.52
C GLU A 28 15.09 16.70 25.62
N LEU A 29 16.11 15.93 25.20
CA LEU A 29 16.18 14.48 25.19
C LEU A 29 15.64 13.88 26.50
N ARG A 30 14.36 13.50 26.51
CA ARG A 30 13.76 12.75 27.61
C ARG A 30 14.24 11.31 27.52
N VAL A 31 15.34 11.02 28.22
CA VAL A 31 15.87 9.66 28.38
C VAL A 31 14.89 8.86 29.24
N GLY A 32 14.11 7.99 28.61
CA GLY A 32 13.26 7.01 29.31
C GLY A 32 14.08 5.80 29.74
N VAL A 33 14.00 5.43 31.02
CA VAL A 33 14.57 4.19 31.57
C VAL A 33 13.46 3.16 31.68
N ALA A 34 13.57 2.06 30.94
CA ALA A 34 12.66 0.91 31.08
C ALA A 34 13.36 -0.20 31.88
N TYR A 35 12.69 -0.70 32.91
CA TYR A 35 13.11 -1.88 33.67
C TYR A 35 12.54 -3.13 32.99
N PHE A 36 13.43 -4.01 32.52
CA PHE A 36 13.06 -5.33 32.02
C PHE A 36 13.11 -6.33 33.19
N PHE A 37 11.99 -6.98 33.49
CA PHE A 37 11.97 -8.16 34.33
C PHE A 37 12.11 -9.37 33.41
N SER A 38 13.29 -9.99 33.40
CA SER A 38 13.49 -11.34 32.90
C SER A 38 12.90 -12.29 33.93
N ASP A 39 11.88 -13.05 33.57
CA ASP A 39 11.57 -14.29 34.27
C ASP A 39 12.26 -15.39 33.46
N GLU A 40 13.39 -15.84 34.00
CA GLU A 40 14.13 -17.00 33.51
C GLU A 40 13.51 -18.27 34.14
N GLU A 41 13.45 -19.33 33.33
CA GLU A 41 13.37 -20.75 33.73
C GLU A 41 11.98 -21.39 33.90
N GLU A 42 11.63 -22.27 32.95
CA GLU A 42 11.53 -23.71 33.26
C GLU A 42 11.74 -24.57 32.00
N GLU A 43 12.87 -25.28 31.97
CA GLU A 43 13.13 -26.43 31.11
C GLU A 43 12.29 -27.63 31.59
N VAL A 44 11.60 -28.31 30.67
CA VAL A 44 11.34 -29.75 30.79
C VAL A 44 11.36 -30.38 29.41
N ASP A 45 12.44 -31.13 29.19
CA ASP A 45 12.67 -32.11 28.14
C ASP A 45 11.62 -33.24 28.19
N ASP A 46 11.31 -33.85 27.04
CA ASP A 46 11.36 -35.31 26.78
C ASP A 46 10.41 -35.76 25.62
N ARG A 47 11.01 -36.43 24.62
CA ARG A 47 10.48 -37.49 23.72
C ARG A 47 9.56 -37.13 22.53
N THR A 48 10.17 -37.09 21.35
CA THR A 48 9.65 -37.80 20.15
C THR A 48 9.94 -39.32 20.25
N PRO A 49 9.34 -40.24 19.47
CA PRO A 49 8.50 -40.06 18.27
C PRO A 49 7.21 -40.92 18.25
N SER A 50 6.22 -40.59 17.42
CA SER A 50 5.41 -41.62 16.75
C SER A 50 4.57 -41.08 15.61
N ASP A 51 4.79 -41.72 14.46
CA ASP A 51 4.03 -41.69 13.22
C ASP A 51 2.59 -42.22 13.44
N CYS A 52 1.59 -41.39 13.19
CA CYS A 52 0.29 -41.83 12.69
C CYS A 52 -0.48 -40.66 12.07
N GLY A 53 -0.78 -40.78 10.78
CA GLY A 53 -1.59 -39.84 10.04
C GLY A 53 -2.99 -39.74 10.63
N PHE A 54 -3.41 -38.51 10.91
CA PHE A 54 -4.81 -38.13 10.98
C PHE A 54 -4.97 -36.77 10.30
N THR A 55 -5.80 -36.77 9.25
CA THR A 55 -6.45 -35.62 8.65
C THR A 55 -6.94 -34.68 9.75
N LYS A 56 -6.25 -33.55 9.93
CA LYS A 56 -6.73 -32.48 10.80
C LYS A 56 -7.73 -31.67 10.00
N GLU A 57 -9.00 -32.06 10.14
CA GLU A 57 -10.13 -31.20 9.80
C GLU A 57 -9.90 -29.83 10.44
N HIS A 58 -9.89 -28.80 9.61
CA HIS A 58 -9.78 -27.41 10.05
C HIS A 58 -10.97 -27.10 10.95
N SER A 59 -10.70 -26.95 12.24
CA SER A 59 -11.56 -26.23 13.16
C SER A 59 -11.71 -24.78 12.68
N PRO A 60 -12.86 -24.12 12.90
CA PRO A 60 -13.03 -22.71 12.55
C PRO A 60 -12.19 -21.87 13.52
N ALA A 61 -10.90 -21.76 13.23
CA ALA A 61 -9.95 -20.97 13.99
C ALA A 61 -10.23 -19.48 13.76
N GLU A 62 -10.20 -18.76 14.86
CA GLU A 62 -10.42 -17.33 15.05
C GLU A 62 -10.12 -16.45 13.82
N GLU A 63 -11.12 -15.67 13.39
CA GLU A 63 -11.06 -14.71 12.27
C GLU A 63 -10.23 -13.45 12.64
N GLY A 64 -9.01 -13.65 13.13
CA GLY A 64 -8.04 -12.59 13.38
C GLY A 64 -7.23 -12.24 12.13
N PRO A 65 -6.65 -11.03 12.04
CA PRO A 65 -5.64 -10.74 11.04
C PRO A 65 -4.46 -11.70 11.17
N PHE A 66 -3.92 -12.16 10.04
CA PHE A 66 -2.69 -12.95 10.03
C PHE A 66 -1.69 -12.41 9.01
N SER A 67 -0.41 -12.67 9.27
CA SER A 67 0.69 -12.25 8.42
C SER A 67 0.98 -13.29 7.35
N VAL A 68 1.08 -12.86 6.09
CA VAL A 68 1.57 -13.70 4.99
C VAL A 68 3.06 -13.43 4.78
N SER A 69 3.85 -14.49 4.59
CA SER A 69 5.25 -14.37 4.14
C SER A 69 5.26 -13.91 2.69
N GLU A 70 5.64 -12.66 2.47
CA GLU A 70 5.64 -12.03 1.16
C GLU A 70 6.95 -11.29 0.92
N VAL A 71 7.30 -11.10 -0.34
CA VAL A 71 8.44 -10.26 -0.71
C VAL A 71 8.11 -8.80 -0.41
N GLU A 72 9.11 -8.12 0.16
CA GLU A 72 9.05 -6.72 0.55
C GLU A 72 9.73 -5.85 -0.51
N TYR A 73 9.17 -4.67 -0.76
CA TYR A 73 9.63 -3.79 -1.83
C TYR A 73 9.64 -2.33 -1.40
N SER A 74 10.56 -1.58 -1.97
CA SER A 74 10.50 -0.13 -2.03
C SER A 74 10.87 0.32 -3.43
N ALA A 75 10.11 1.26 -4.01
CA ALA A 75 10.42 1.79 -5.31
C ALA A 75 10.62 3.31 -5.28
N PHE A 76 11.54 3.78 -6.11
CA PHE A 76 11.94 5.17 -6.18
C PHE A 76 11.85 5.68 -7.61
N CYS A 77 11.44 6.93 -7.74
CA CYS A 77 11.47 7.71 -8.97
C CYS A 77 12.54 8.79 -8.76
N SER A 78 13.69 8.65 -9.42
CA SER A 78 14.89 9.42 -9.08
C SER A 78 15.28 9.27 -7.60
N GLN A 79 15.05 10.28 -6.75
CA GLN A 79 15.33 10.25 -5.32
C GLN A 79 14.08 10.11 -4.43
N GLU A 80 12.87 10.16 -5.02
CA GLU A 80 11.62 10.13 -4.28
C GLU A 80 11.10 8.70 -4.14
N CYS A 81 10.75 8.26 -2.93
CA CYS A 81 10.07 6.99 -2.73
C CYS A 81 8.63 7.09 -3.23
N ILE A 82 8.28 6.29 -4.25
CA ILE A 82 6.95 6.29 -4.86
C ILE A 82 6.10 5.09 -4.46
N PHE A 83 6.72 4.03 -3.95
CA PHE A 83 6.03 2.80 -3.53
C PHE A 83 6.74 2.19 -2.33
N SER A 84 5.98 1.77 -1.32
CA SER A 84 6.52 1.10 -0.13
C SER A 84 5.64 -0.09 0.24
N LYS A 85 6.28 -1.24 0.46
CA LYS A 85 5.69 -2.47 1.00
C LYS A 85 6.74 -3.11 1.90
N LEU A 86 6.89 -2.57 3.10
CA LEU A 86 7.90 -2.96 4.08
C LEU A 86 7.21 -3.14 5.43
N ARG A 87 7.47 -4.25 6.16
CA ARG A 87 6.85 -4.48 7.48
C ARG A 87 7.25 -3.44 8.51
N GLU A 88 8.44 -2.88 8.38
CA GLU A 88 8.91 -1.79 9.24
C GLU A 88 8.05 -0.52 9.13
N ASN A 89 7.39 -0.30 7.98
CA ASN A 89 6.71 0.97 7.69
C ASN A 89 5.18 0.84 7.60
N GLU A 90 4.65 -0.36 7.34
CA GLU A 90 3.22 -0.60 7.11
C GLU A 90 2.78 -1.95 7.69
N ASP A 91 1.55 -2.00 8.18
CA ASP A 91 0.91 -3.27 8.54
C ASP A 91 0.60 -4.08 7.28
N LEU A 92 1.20 -5.26 7.17
CA LEU A 92 0.98 -6.20 6.07
C LEU A 92 -0.03 -7.30 6.42
N ASN A 93 -0.75 -7.17 7.54
CA ASN A 93 -1.85 -8.05 7.89
C ASN A 93 -2.89 -8.15 6.77
N VAL A 94 -3.42 -9.36 6.60
CA VAL A 94 -4.50 -9.63 5.66
C VAL A 94 -5.75 -10.07 6.41
N TYR A 95 -6.89 -9.74 5.83
CA TYR A 95 -8.20 -9.88 6.41
C TYR A 95 -9.10 -10.68 5.47
N SER A 96 -10.07 -11.40 6.06
CA SER A 96 -11.11 -12.06 5.28
C SER A 96 -11.89 -11.02 4.47
N ALA A 97 -12.48 -11.42 3.35
CA ALA A 97 -13.32 -10.52 2.56
C ALA A 97 -14.47 -9.93 3.40
N LYS A 98 -15.06 -10.71 4.31
CA LYS A 98 -16.11 -10.24 5.24
C LYS A 98 -15.60 -9.15 6.17
N THR A 99 -14.41 -9.32 6.73
CA THR A 99 -13.79 -8.32 7.61
C THR A 99 -13.42 -7.05 6.83
N LEU A 100 -12.94 -7.18 5.59
CA LEU A 100 -12.68 -6.01 4.74
C LEU A 100 -13.96 -5.19 4.51
N LEU A 101 -15.11 -5.84 4.26
CA LEU A 101 -16.38 -5.15 4.04
C LEU A 101 -16.79 -4.22 5.19
N THR A 102 -16.40 -4.53 6.44
CA THR A 102 -16.73 -3.68 7.59
C THR A 102 -15.76 -2.50 7.77
N MET A 103 -14.59 -2.55 7.12
CA MET A 103 -13.53 -1.56 7.24
C MET A 103 -13.47 -0.58 6.06
N CYS A 104 -13.83 -1.06 4.86
CA CYS A 104 -13.71 -0.32 3.62
C CYS A 104 -14.61 0.91 3.56
N LYS A 105 -14.10 1.95 2.91
CA LYS A 105 -14.84 3.15 2.50
C LYS A 105 -14.82 3.29 0.98
N PRO A 106 -15.85 3.93 0.37
CA PRO A 106 -15.83 4.21 -1.06
C PRO A 106 -14.54 4.89 -1.50
N GLY A 107 -13.91 4.38 -2.55
CA GLY A 107 -12.63 4.86 -3.08
C GLY A 107 -11.38 4.24 -2.44
N ASP A 108 -11.53 3.34 -1.48
CA ASP A 108 -10.40 2.58 -0.92
C ASP A 108 -9.83 1.61 -1.97
N LEU A 109 -8.50 1.49 -1.99
CA LEU A 109 -7.82 0.47 -2.78
C LEU A 109 -7.68 -0.81 -1.99
N LEU A 110 -8.04 -1.91 -2.63
CA LEU A 110 -7.92 -3.25 -2.07
C LEU A 110 -6.86 -4.03 -2.83
N GLU A 111 -6.05 -4.76 -2.08
CA GLU A 111 -5.11 -5.74 -2.59
C GLU A 111 -5.53 -7.12 -2.09
N LEU A 112 -5.94 -8.00 -3.01
CA LEU A 112 -6.26 -9.40 -2.75
C LEU A 112 -5.02 -10.24 -3.04
N VAL A 113 -4.54 -10.94 -2.01
CA VAL A 113 -3.28 -11.69 -2.06
C VAL A 113 -3.53 -13.18 -2.22
N ALA A 114 -2.64 -13.85 -2.94
CA ALA A 114 -2.61 -15.30 -3.04
C ALA A 114 -1.17 -15.78 -3.19
N THR A 115 -0.87 -16.94 -2.64
CA THR A 115 0.43 -17.58 -2.78
C THR A 115 0.74 -17.86 -4.25
N ALA A 116 1.96 -17.52 -4.68
CA ALA A 116 2.44 -17.73 -6.05
C ALA A 116 1.55 -17.09 -7.14
N GLN A 117 0.92 -15.96 -6.83
CA GLN A 117 0.17 -15.15 -7.79
C GLN A 117 0.42 -13.67 -7.53
N ALA A 118 0.49 -12.88 -8.60
CA ALA A 118 0.53 -11.43 -8.47
C ALA A 118 -0.76 -10.94 -7.79
N PRO A 119 -0.68 -10.02 -6.81
CA PRO A 119 -1.86 -9.51 -6.14
C PRO A 119 -2.86 -8.90 -7.12
N HIS A 120 -4.14 -9.13 -6.84
CA HIS A 120 -5.24 -8.56 -7.61
C HIS A 120 -5.74 -7.28 -6.92
N TRP A 121 -5.85 -6.20 -7.69
CA TRP A 121 -6.19 -4.88 -7.14
C TRP A 121 -7.61 -4.48 -7.54
N ALA A 122 -8.30 -3.77 -6.67
CA ALA A 122 -9.65 -3.27 -6.91
C ALA A 122 -9.89 -1.95 -6.17
N ILE A 123 -10.88 -1.18 -6.62
CA ILE A 123 -11.39 -0.01 -5.91
C ILE A 123 -12.72 -0.40 -5.26
N TYR A 124 -12.85 -0.15 -3.95
CA TYR A 124 -14.11 -0.38 -3.24
C TYR A 124 -15.12 0.70 -3.58
N GLU A 125 -16.33 0.28 -3.96
CA GLU A 125 -17.46 1.18 -4.19
C GLU A 125 -18.30 1.28 -2.91
N GLN A 126 -19.21 0.33 -2.69
CA GLN A 126 -20.08 0.22 -1.52
C GLN A 126 -20.78 -1.14 -1.55
N ASP A 127 -21.35 -1.59 -0.42
CA ASP A 127 -22.23 -2.77 -0.35
C ASP A 127 -21.70 -4.01 -1.08
N ASP A 128 -20.47 -4.42 -0.77
CA ASP A 128 -19.79 -5.56 -1.40
C ASP A 128 -19.47 -5.38 -2.90
N ARG A 129 -19.59 -4.18 -3.45
CA ARG A 129 -19.21 -3.90 -4.84
C ARG A 129 -17.81 -3.33 -4.94
N VAL A 130 -17.08 -3.82 -5.93
CA VAL A 130 -15.75 -3.33 -6.29
C VAL A 130 -15.64 -3.13 -7.79
N ILE A 131 -14.83 -2.16 -8.20
CA ILE A 131 -14.51 -1.90 -9.60
C ILE A 131 -13.05 -2.29 -9.84
N HIS A 132 -12.80 -3.10 -10.87
CA HIS A 132 -11.46 -3.60 -11.17
C HIS A 132 -11.28 -3.95 -12.64
N LEU A 133 -10.04 -3.97 -13.10
CA LEU A 133 -9.68 -4.53 -14.39
C LEU A 133 -9.44 -6.04 -14.24
N HIS A 134 -10.20 -6.86 -14.96
CA HIS A 134 -10.06 -8.31 -14.97
C HIS A 134 -10.21 -8.86 -16.37
N LYS A 135 -9.23 -9.66 -16.79
CA LYS A 135 -9.21 -10.30 -18.13
C LYS A 135 -9.44 -9.31 -19.29
N GLY A 136 -8.92 -8.09 -19.15
CA GLY A 136 -9.01 -7.07 -20.19
C GLY A 136 -10.30 -6.24 -20.18
N GLU A 137 -11.16 -6.40 -19.17
CA GLU A 137 -12.40 -5.63 -19.04
C GLU A 137 -12.44 -4.93 -17.68
N ILE A 138 -12.93 -3.68 -17.65
CA ILE A 138 -13.20 -2.96 -16.41
C ILE A 138 -14.61 -3.32 -15.95
N ARG A 139 -14.69 -4.04 -14.83
CA ARG A 139 -15.91 -4.68 -14.35
C ARG A 139 -16.28 -4.19 -12.97
N LYS A 140 -17.57 -4.33 -12.65
CA LYS A 140 -18.11 -4.20 -11.30
C LYS A 140 -18.59 -5.58 -10.84
N ASP A 141 -17.89 -6.16 -9.88
CA ASP A 141 -18.17 -7.50 -9.37
C ASP A 141 -18.29 -7.45 -7.82
N SER A 142 -18.71 -8.56 -7.20
CA SER A 142 -18.78 -8.68 -5.73
C SER A 142 -17.38 -8.91 -5.14
N LEU A 143 -17.02 -8.23 -4.05
CA LEU A 143 -15.75 -8.46 -3.34
C LEU A 143 -15.67 -9.90 -2.84
N LEU A 144 -16.75 -10.43 -2.26
CA LEU A 144 -16.84 -11.81 -1.82
C LEU A 144 -16.58 -12.79 -2.97
N GLU A 145 -17.21 -12.58 -4.13
CA GLU A 145 -17.02 -13.43 -5.32
C GLU A 145 -15.58 -13.34 -5.85
N ILE A 146 -15.05 -12.13 -6.07
CA ILE A 146 -13.71 -11.99 -6.65
C ILE A 146 -12.60 -12.36 -5.67
N SER A 147 -12.86 -12.31 -4.36
CA SER A 147 -11.92 -12.81 -3.35
C SER A 147 -11.68 -14.29 -3.56
N ASN A 148 -12.73 -15.08 -3.85
CA ASN A 148 -12.66 -16.54 -4.01
C ASN A 148 -11.87 -17.21 -2.86
N GLY A 149 -12.17 -16.81 -1.62
CA GLY A 149 -11.48 -17.29 -0.41
C GLY A 149 -10.11 -16.66 -0.15
N ARG A 150 -9.61 -15.79 -1.05
CA ARG A 150 -8.40 -15.00 -0.81
C ARG A 150 -8.64 -13.95 0.27
N HIS A 151 -7.58 -13.70 1.03
CA HIS A 151 -7.54 -12.60 1.98
C HIS A 151 -7.04 -11.35 1.26
N GLY A 152 -7.29 -10.20 1.84
CA GLY A 152 -6.81 -8.94 1.29
C GLY A 152 -6.61 -7.88 2.35
N ARG A 153 -6.29 -6.67 1.90
CA ARG A 153 -6.04 -5.52 2.75
C ARG A 153 -6.29 -4.22 2.01
N ILE A 154 -6.51 -3.15 2.78
CA ILE A 154 -6.63 -1.79 2.25
C ILE A 154 -5.22 -1.23 2.01
N VAL A 155 -4.92 -0.80 0.78
CA VAL A 155 -3.57 -0.40 0.33
C VAL A 155 -3.49 1.05 -0.13
N ASN A 156 -4.30 1.90 0.50
CA ASN A 156 -4.45 3.33 0.18
C ASN A 156 -3.15 4.13 0.11
N ASN A 157 -2.13 3.73 0.86
CA ASN A 157 -0.86 4.44 1.03
C ASN A 157 0.33 3.71 0.40
N ARG A 158 0.07 2.63 -0.34
CA ARG A 158 1.11 1.79 -0.94
C ARG A 158 1.95 2.58 -1.95
N TYR A 159 1.29 3.42 -2.73
CA TYR A 159 1.93 4.46 -3.55
C TYR A 159 1.95 5.78 -2.78
N ARG A 160 3.08 6.49 -2.84
CA ARG A 160 3.33 7.73 -2.09
C ARG A 160 3.03 8.99 -2.90
N TYR A 161 2.00 8.92 -3.74
CA TYR A 161 1.47 10.07 -4.46
C TYR A 161 0.33 10.72 -3.68
N ARG A 162 0.07 12.01 -3.93
CA ARG A 162 -1.10 12.71 -3.37
C ARG A 162 -2.38 12.05 -3.90
N PRO A 163 -3.26 11.52 -3.04
CA PRO A 163 -4.51 10.90 -3.48
C PRO A 163 -5.51 11.95 -3.94
N LEU A 164 -6.38 11.57 -4.88
CA LEU A 164 -7.56 12.32 -5.26
C LEU A 164 -8.64 12.18 -4.16
N PRO A 165 -9.59 13.13 -4.05
CA PRO A 165 -10.78 12.98 -3.23
C PRO A 165 -11.57 11.70 -3.59
N PRO A 166 -12.17 11.00 -2.62
CA PRO A 166 -12.90 9.75 -2.86
C PRO A 166 -13.92 9.82 -4.00
N ASP A 167 -14.67 10.93 -4.10
CA ASP A 167 -15.65 11.14 -5.16
C ASP A 167 -15.02 11.12 -6.57
N LEU A 168 -13.83 11.70 -6.73
CA LEU A 168 -13.09 11.68 -8.00
C LEU A 168 -12.50 10.30 -8.28
N VAL A 169 -12.05 9.57 -7.24
CA VAL A 169 -11.60 8.18 -7.39
C VAL A 169 -12.74 7.32 -7.92
N MET A 170 -13.93 7.48 -7.35
CA MET A 170 -15.13 6.77 -7.77
C MET A 170 -15.59 7.18 -9.16
N GLN A 171 -15.56 8.48 -9.49
CA GLN A 171 -15.87 8.95 -10.84
C GLN A 171 -14.91 8.37 -11.88
N ASN A 172 -13.61 8.33 -11.58
CA ASN A 172 -12.60 7.73 -12.46
C ASN A 172 -12.88 6.23 -12.67
N ALA A 173 -13.21 5.49 -11.62
CA ALA A 173 -13.50 4.07 -11.68
C ALA A 173 -14.79 3.78 -12.46
N ALA A 174 -15.90 4.42 -12.08
CA ALA A 174 -17.21 4.20 -12.67
C ALA A 174 -17.30 4.67 -14.12
N GLY A 175 -16.58 5.74 -14.48
CA GLY A 175 -16.57 6.28 -15.85
C GLY A 175 -15.93 5.37 -16.90
N HIS A 176 -15.26 4.29 -16.49
CA HIS A 176 -14.62 3.33 -17.40
C HIS A 176 -15.25 1.93 -17.34
N LEU A 177 -16.36 1.75 -16.62
CA LEU A 177 -17.06 0.46 -16.54
C LEU A 177 -17.50 -0.02 -17.93
N GLY A 178 -17.26 -1.30 -18.21
CA GLY A 178 -17.62 -1.95 -19.47
C GLY A 178 -16.62 -1.78 -20.61
N LEU A 179 -15.57 -0.95 -20.44
CA LEU A 179 -14.52 -0.82 -21.45
C LEU A 179 -13.64 -2.06 -21.48
N SER A 180 -13.29 -2.48 -22.69
CA SER A 180 -12.51 -3.69 -22.99
C SER A 180 -11.08 -3.37 -23.45
N SER A 181 -10.25 -4.40 -23.68
CA SER A 181 -8.81 -4.30 -23.98
C SER A 181 -8.46 -3.32 -25.12
N GLU A 182 -9.35 -3.14 -26.10
CA GLU A 182 -9.13 -2.23 -27.23
C GLU A 182 -9.38 -0.75 -26.88
N GLU A 183 -10.10 -0.51 -25.79
CA GLU A 183 -10.57 0.82 -25.36
C GLU A 183 -9.80 1.35 -24.14
N ILE A 184 -9.06 0.48 -23.44
CA ILE A 184 -8.33 0.81 -22.21
C ILE A 184 -6.82 0.89 -22.43
N CYS A 185 -6.15 1.64 -21.56
CA CYS A 185 -4.70 1.84 -21.59
C CYS A 185 -3.98 1.27 -20.36
N TRP A 186 -4.65 0.44 -19.55
CA TRP A 186 -4.02 -0.22 -18.40
C TRP A 186 -3.80 -1.69 -18.69
N THR A 187 -2.59 -2.17 -18.39
CA THR A 187 -2.21 -3.57 -18.66
C THR A 187 -2.52 -4.52 -17.51
N ASN A 188 -2.85 -3.99 -16.33
CA ASN A 188 -3.11 -4.78 -15.13
C ASN A 188 -3.99 -4.01 -14.13
N ALA A 189 -4.58 -4.76 -13.19
CA ALA A 189 -5.51 -4.25 -12.19
C ALA A 189 -4.91 -3.18 -11.27
N GLU A 190 -3.62 -3.31 -10.95
CA GLU A 190 -2.93 -2.38 -10.07
C GLU A 190 -2.74 -1.02 -10.74
N SER A 191 -2.26 -0.99 -11.98
CA SER A 191 -2.10 0.24 -12.76
C SER A 191 -3.44 0.98 -12.91
N PHE A 192 -4.53 0.27 -13.17
CA PHE A 192 -5.87 0.86 -13.23
C PHE A 192 -6.29 1.45 -11.86
N ALA A 193 -6.20 0.66 -10.80
CA ALA A 193 -6.61 1.07 -9.45
C ALA A 193 -5.79 2.26 -8.94
N ALA A 194 -4.47 2.22 -9.14
CA ALA A 194 -3.57 3.32 -8.78
C ALA A 194 -3.85 4.58 -9.62
N TRP A 195 -4.14 4.45 -10.92
CA TRP A 195 -4.56 5.59 -11.73
C TRP A 195 -5.85 6.22 -11.21
N CYS A 196 -6.88 5.42 -10.88
CA CYS A 196 -8.13 5.94 -10.33
C CYS A 196 -7.88 6.76 -9.06
N ARG A 197 -6.98 6.31 -8.18
CA ARG A 197 -6.67 6.98 -6.91
C ARG A 197 -5.79 8.21 -7.05
N PHE A 198 -4.79 8.19 -7.94
CA PHE A 198 -3.74 9.20 -7.97
C PHE A 198 -3.75 10.09 -9.23
N GLY A 199 -4.48 9.70 -10.28
CA GLY A 199 -4.61 10.46 -11.53
C GLY A 199 -3.32 10.59 -12.36
N LYS A 200 -2.26 9.86 -11.98
CA LYS A 200 -0.92 9.92 -12.59
C LYS A 200 -0.86 9.21 -13.94
N ARG A 201 -0.42 9.90 -14.99
CA ARG A 201 -0.43 9.39 -16.38
C ARG A 201 0.52 8.21 -16.59
N GLU A 202 1.54 8.09 -15.75
CA GLU A 202 2.58 7.07 -15.73
C GLU A 202 1.99 5.67 -15.45
N PHE A 203 0.79 5.58 -14.86
CA PHE A 203 0.07 4.32 -14.72
C PHE A 203 -0.62 3.85 -16.01
N LYS A 204 -0.76 4.73 -17.03
CA LYS A 204 -1.31 4.38 -18.33
C LYS A 204 -0.17 3.92 -19.25
N ALA A 205 -0.37 2.82 -19.96
CA ALA A 205 0.55 2.32 -20.97
C ALA A 205 0.82 3.42 -22.02
N GLY A 206 2.09 3.72 -22.25
CA GLY A 206 2.54 4.81 -23.13
C GLY A 206 2.15 6.23 -22.67
N GLY A 207 1.57 6.38 -21.47
CA GLY A 207 1.14 7.68 -20.94
C GLY A 207 2.28 8.51 -20.33
N GLU A 208 3.41 7.87 -20.05
CA GLU A 208 4.59 8.46 -19.43
C GLU A 208 5.40 9.32 -20.41
N VAL A 209 5.79 10.52 -19.96
CA VAL A 209 6.65 11.42 -20.73
C VAL A 209 8.10 11.07 -20.43
N HIS A 210 8.78 10.53 -21.44
CA HIS A 210 10.15 10.07 -21.30
C HIS A 210 11.10 11.28 -21.24
N SER A 211 11.59 11.60 -20.04
CA SER A 211 12.81 12.40 -19.88
C SER A 211 14.01 11.47 -19.84
N ALA A 212 15.12 11.84 -20.49
CA ALA A 212 16.34 11.04 -20.52
C ALA A 212 16.93 10.78 -19.11
N GLU A 213 16.57 11.61 -18.13
CA GLU A 213 17.04 11.53 -16.75
C GLU A 213 16.09 10.75 -15.83
N GLN A 214 14.86 10.48 -16.26
CA GLN A 214 13.87 9.82 -15.42
C GLN A 214 14.15 8.32 -15.34
N GLN A 215 14.41 7.82 -14.14
CA GLN A 215 14.64 6.40 -13.87
C GLN A 215 13.85 5.94 -12.66
N TYR A 216 13.42 4.68 -12.70
CA TYR A 216 12.78 3.99 -11.59
C TYR A 216 13.71 2.95 -11.00
N PHE A 217 13.79 2.92 -9.68
CA PHE A 217 14.61 1.96 -8.94
C PHE A 217 13.68 1.09 -8.10
N LEU A 218 13.63 -0.21 -8.37
CA LEU A 218 12.94 -1.18 -7.54
C LEU A 218 13.94 -1.87 -6.63
N LYS A 219 13.79 -1.68 -5.32
CA LYS A 219 14.53 -2.42 -4.29
C LYS A 219 13.68 -3.58 -3.82
N VAL A 220 14.17 -4.80 -4.03
CA VAL A 220 13.57 -6.06 -3.58
C VAL A 220 14.30 -6.51 -2.31
N HIS A 221 13.57 -6.63 -1.21
CA HIS A 221 14.11 -6.97 0.10
C HIS A 221 13.90 -8.45 0.39
N LEU A 222 14.99 -9.19 0.47
CA LEU A 222 14.98 -10.65 0.59
C LEU A 222 15.42 -11.08 1.98
N SER A 223 14.68 -12.00 2.58
CA SER A 223 15.04 -12.60 3.87
C SER A 223 16.39 -13.35 3.76
N GLY A 224 17.46 -12.72 4.21
CA GLY A 224 18.80 -13.32 4.32
C GLY A 224 19.80 -12.99 3.20
N SER A 225 19.40 -12.41 2.06
CA SER A 225 20.30 -12.10 0.94
C SER A 225 20.45 -10.61 0.62
N GLY A 226 19.95 -9.74 1.50
CA GLY A 226 20.07 -8.29 1.38
C GLY A 226 19.09 -7.70 0.37
N VAL A 227 19.40 -6.47 -0.08
CA VAL A 227 18.52 -5.67 -0.93
C VAL A 227 19.02 -5.69 -2.37
N HIS A 228 18.20 -6.17 -3.30
CA HIS A 228 18.50 -6.19 -4.73
C HIS A 228 17.88 -4.97 -5.40
N THR A 229 18.66 -4.19 -6.15
CA THR A 229 18.16 -2.99 -6.85
C THR A 229 18.11 -3.23 -8.35
N LEU A 230 16.93 -3.05 -8.94
CA LEU A 230 16.67 -3.11 -10.39
C LEU A 230 16.34 -1.71 -10.91
N VAL A 231 16.77 -1.39 -12.13
CA VAL A 231 16.59 -0.06 -12.74
C VAL A 231 15.72 -0.18 -14.00
N PHE A 232 14.72 0.69 -14.11
CA PHE A 232 13.77 0.72 -15.22
C PHE A 232 13.65 2.12 -15.80
N ARG A 233 13.26 2.20 -17.07
CA ARG A 233 13.00 3.46 -17.78
C ARG A 233 11.54 3.91 -17.73
N SER A 234 10.65 3.04 -17.28
CA SER A 234 9.21 3.32 -17.18
C SER A 234 8.64 2.74 -15.89
N LEU A 235 7.59 3.39 -15.37
CA LEU A 235 6.85 2.87 -14.22
C LEU A 235 6.16 1.54 -14.57
N GLU A 236 5.71 1.40 -15.81
CA GLU A 236 5.04 0.19 -16.29
C GLU A 236 5.94 -1.04 -16.21
N ASP A 237 7.17 -0.95 -16.70
CA ASP A 237 8.11 -2.09 -16.67
C ASP A 237 8.48 -2.47 -15.24
N MET A 238 8.63 -1.48 -14.35
CA MET A 238 8.89 -1.71 -12.93
C MET A 238 7.73 -2.45 -12.25
N ILE A 239 6.48 -2.02 -12.47
CA ILE A 239 5.29 -2.69 -11.95
C ILE A 239 5.20 -4.12 -12.50
N ARG A 240 5.45 -4.30 -13.80
CA ARG A 240 5.43 -5.61 -14.46
C ARG A 240 6.44 -6.57 -13.82
N GLU A 241 7.67 -6.12 -13.57
CA GLU A 241 8.70 -6.96 -12.95
C GLU A 241 8.37 -7.28 -11.49
N ARG A 242 7.91 -6.30 -10.69
CA ARG A 242 7.47 -6.58 -9.31
C ARG A 242 6.38 -7.65 -9.26
N ARG A 243 5.38 -7.53 -10.14
CA ARG A 243 4.29 -8.52 -10.25
C ARG A 243 4.79 -9.90 -10.70
N ARG A 244 5.82 -9.97 -11.54
CA ARG A 244 6.48 -11.22 -11.93
C ARG A 244 7.16 -11.88 -10.73
N VAL A 245 7.88 -11.10 -9.92
CA VAL A 245 8.51 -11.58 -8.68
C VAL A 245 7.45 -12.12 -7.72
N ASP A 246 6.37 -11.37 -7.49
CA ASP A 246 5.25 -11.80 -6.64
C ASP A 246 4.62 -13.12 -7.11
N ALA A 247 4.41 -13.29 -8.42
CA ALA A 247 3.81 -14.50 -8.99
C ALA A 247 4.75 -15.71 -8.93
N SER A 248 6.05 -15.51 -9.16
CA SER A 248 7.00 -16.61 -9.21
C SER A 248 7.26 -17.24 -7.84
N GLY A 249 7.17 -16.46 -6.76
CA GLY A 249 7.57 -16.90 -5.41
C GLY A 249 9.05 -17.33 -5.30
N ILE A 250 9.80 -17.29 -6.40
CA ILE A 250 11.15 -17.84 -6.54
C ILE A 250 12.11 -16.67 -6.70
N LEU A 251 12.83 -16.42 -5.62
CA LEU A 251 13.96 -15.49 -5.56
C LEU A 251 15.19 -15.94 -6.37
N LYS A 252 15.19 -17.18 -6.89
CA LYS A 252 16.39 -17.82 -7.48
C LYS A 252 16.80 -17.32 -8.86
N GLU A 253 15.99 -16.53 -9.56
CA GLU A 253 16.44 -15.95 -10.85
C GLU A 253 17.24 -14.65 -10.68
N LEU A 254 17.07 -13.91 -9.59
CA LEU A 254 17.87 -12.70 -9.34
C LEU A 254 19.33 -13.04 -8.98
N SER A 255 19.61 -14.26 -8.52
CA SER A 255 20.98 -14.76 -8.31
C SER A 255 21.72 -15.11 -9.60
N LEU A 256 21.04 -15.32 -10.73
CA LEU A 256 21.67 -15.79 -11.97
C LEU A 256 22.20 -14.67 -12.87
N VAL A 257 21.82 -13.40 -12.62
CA VAL A 257 22.33 -12.25 -13.39
C VAL A 257 23.63 -11.66 -12.82
N ASN A 258 24.10 -12.16 -11.66
CA ASN A 258 25.40 -11.79 -11.09
C ASN A 258 26.55 -12.76 -11.46
N GLY A 259 26.33 -13.70 -12.38
CA GLY A 259 27.35 -14.66 -12.84
C GLY A 259 28.12 -14.23 -14.11
N GLY A 260 28.14 -12.94 -14.43
CA GLY A 260 28.69 -12.43 -15.70
C GLY A 260 29.92 -11.53 -15.55
N LYS A 261 30.91 -11.93 -14.74
CA LYS A 261 32.29 -11.41 -14.81
C LYS A 261 33.27 -12.44 -14.25
N GLU A 262 33.84 -13.26 -15.14
CA GLU A 262 35.27 -13.58 -15.19
C GLU A 262 35.68 -13.69 -16.66
#